data_AF-A0A7I8XN86-F1
#
_entry.id   AF-A0A7I8XN86-F1
#
_cell.length_a   1.000
_cell.length_b   1.000
_cell.length_c   1.000
_cell.angle_alpha   90.00
_cell.angle_beta   90.00
_cell.angle_gamma   90.00
#
_symmetry.space_group_name_H-M   'P 1'
#
loop_
_entity.id
_entity.type
_entity.pdbx_description
1 polymer ?
#
loop_
_entity_poly.entity_id
_entity_poly.type
_entity_poly.pdbx_seq_one_letter_code
_entity_poly.pdbx_strand_id
1 'polypeptide(L)'
;MKTVCLVLIALAFATAVSAESLLYKTCKQFVFLESLEKKDGSCGKKYTEEQKRKCIYFEEHAKGPFPDRFSEVAIVTGLIHCEYLKCQLTEEYCERNKATFDRLSPQKQ
;
A
#
# COMPACT_ATOMS: atom_id res chain seq x y z
N MET A 1 -42.45 -3.31 -10.13
CA MET A 1 -41.70 -2.77 -8.96
C MET A 1 -40.73 -3.79 -8.33
N LYS A 2 -40.14 -4.75 -9.08
CA LYS A 2 -39.12 -5.69 -8.55
C LYS A 2 -37.77 -5.58 -9.26
N THR A 3 -37.76 -5.06 -10.47
CA THR A 3 -36.57 -4.93 -11.32
C THR A 3 -35.67 -3.75 -10.94
N VAL A 4 -36.21 -2.73 -10.27
CA VAL A 4 -35.47 -1.51 -9.90
C VAL A 4 -34.46 -1.77 -8.77
N CYS A 5 -34.78 -2.67 -7.83
CA CYS A 5 -33.87 -3.01 -6.73
C CYS A 5 -32.62 -3.78 -7.19
N LEU A 6 -32.73 -4.60 -8.24
CA LEU A 6 -31.60 -5.40 -8.75
C LEU A 6 -30.56 -4.54 -9.46
N VAL A 7 -30.98 -3.47 -10.13
CA VAL A 7 -30.07 -2.52 -10.79
C VAL A 7 -29.28 -1.71 -9.76
N LEU A 8 -29.90 -1.34 -8.63
CA LEU A 8 -29.24 -0.60 -7.54
C LEU A 8 -28.16 -1.43 -6.82
N ILE A 9 -28.38 -2.73 -6.64
CA ILE A 9 -27.39 -3.63 -6.02
C ILE A 9 -26.18 -3.81 -6.94
N ALA A 10 -26.38 -3.98 -8.25
CA ALA A 10 -25.28 -4.08 -9.21
C ALA A 10 -24.44 -2.78 -9.30
N LEU A 11 -25.09 -1.62 -9.18
CA LEU A 11 -24.40 -0.32 -9.11
C LEU A 11 -23.53 -0.19 -7.84
N ALA A 12 -24.01 -0.65 -6.69
CA ALA A 12 -23.25 -0.60 -5.43
C ALA A 12 -21.95 -1.43 -5.49
N PHE A 13 -21.97 -2.60 -6.15
CA PHE A 13 -20.77 -3.42 -6.35
C PHE A 13 -19.81 -2.80 -7.37
N ALA A 14 -20.31 -2.18 -8.44
CA ALA A 14 -19.45 -1.50 -9.43
C ALA A 14 -18.75 -0.27 -8.84
N THR A 15 -19.39 0.47 -7.93
CA THR A 15 -18.79 1.62 -7.26
C THR A 15 -17.74 1.23 -6.21
N ALA A 16 -17.80 0.02 -5.65
CA ALA A 16 -16.81 -0.45 -4.68
C ALA A 16 -15.42 -0.70 -5.30
N VAL A 17 -15.37 -1.12 -6.57
CA VAL A 17 -14.10 -1.39 -7.29
C VAL A 17 -13.42 -0.08 -7.76
N SER A 18 -14.12 1.05 -7.71
CA SER A 18 -13.61 2.36 -8.13
C SER A 18 -12.96 3.20 -7.00
N ALA A 19 -13.04 2.76 -5.74
CA ALA A 19 -12.69 3.59 -4.57
C ALA A 19 -11.35 3.25 -3.91
N GLU A 20 -10.67 2.19 -4.34
CA GLU A 20 -9.39 1.80 -3.74
C GLU A 20 -8.31 2.86 -3.93
N SER A 21 -7.67 3.24 -2.82
CA SER A 21 -6.64 4.26 -2.78
C SER A 21 -5.39 3.89 -3.57
N LEU A 22 -4.68 4.90 -4.08
CA LEU A 22 -3.47 4.70 -4.88
C LEU A 22 -2.41 3.96 -4.06
N LEU A 23 -2.21 4.33 -2.80
CA LEU A 23 -1.25 3.68 -1.91
C LEU A 23 -1.61 2.21 -1.65
N TYR A 24 -2.89 1.88 -1.48
CA TYR A 24 -3.33 0.50 -1.32
C TYR A 24 -3.06 -0.34 -2.58
N LYS A 25 -3.37 0.20 -3.76
CA LYS A 25 -3.05 -0.46 -5.05
C LYS A 25 -1.55 -0.68 -5.22
N THR A 26 -0.74 0.33 -4.91
CA THR A 26 0.72 0.21 -4.95
C THR A 26 1.23 -0.86 -3.99
N CYS A 27 0.70 -0.93 -2.77
CA CYS A 27 1.04 -1.97 -1.80
C CYS A 27 0.75 -3.38 -2.36
N LYS A 28 -0.47 -3.60 -2.87
CA LYS A 28 -0.86 -4.91 -3.45
C LYS A 28 -0.03 -5.26 -4.68
N GLN A 29 0.34 -4.28 -5.51
CA GLN A 29 1.24 -4.49 -6.65
C GLN A 29 2.64 -4.94 -6.20
N PHE A 30 3.19 -4.34 -5.14
CA PHE A 30 4.47 -4.78 -4.60
C PHE A 30 4.40 -6.17 -3.97
N VAL A 31 3.30 -6.55 -3.31
CA VAL A 31 3.11 -7.93 -2.85
C VAL A 31 3.17 -8.92 -4.02
N PHE A 32 2.53 -8.59 -5.14
CA PHE A 32 2.59 -9.41 -6.35
C PHE A 32 4.02 -9.50 -6.90
N LEU A 33 4.72 -8.36 -7.01
CA LEU A 33 6.12 -8.33 -7.48
C LEU A 33 7.04 -9.13 -6.55
N GLU A 34 6.90 -8.98 -5.23
CA GLU A 34 7.68 -9.73 -4.24
C GLU A 34 7.41 -11.23 -4.38
N SER A 35 6.16 -11.65 -4.62
CA SER A 35 5.83 -13.04 -4.88
C SER A 35 6.52 -13.60 -6.13
N LEU A 36 6.67 -12.80 -7.19
CA LEU A 36 7.42 -13.21 -8.38
C LEU A 36 8.92 -13.31 -8.07
N GLU A 37 9.49 -12.30 -7.41
CA GLU A 37 10.90 -12.31 -7.04
C GLU A 37 11.23 -13.46 -6.07
N LYS A 38 10.30 -13.83 -5.16
CA LYS A 38 10.43 -15.00 -4.28
C LYS A 38 10.49 -16.30 -5.09
N LYS A 39 9.61 -16.47 -6.07
CA LYS A 39 9.60 -17.66 -6.97
C LYS A 39 10.90 -17.76 -7.77
N ASP A 40 11.41 -16.63 -8.23
CA ASP A 40 12.66 -16.56 -9.01
C ASP A 40 13.91 -16.57 -8.10
N GLY A 41 13.73 -16.68 -6.78
CA GLY A 41 14.82 -16.68 -5.81
C GLY A 41 15.65 -15.39 -5.81
N SER A 42 15.09 -14.27 -6.25
CA SER A 42 15.77 -12.97 -6.37
C SER A 42 15.39 -11.96 -5.29
N CYS A 43 14.33 -12.24 -4.53
CA CYS A 43 13.82 -11.36 -3.49
C CYS A 43 14.88 -11.02 -2.44
N GLY A 44 14.95 -9.74 -2.04
CA GLY A 44 15.92 -9.23 -1.06
C GLY A 44 17.38 -9.14 -1.51
N LYS A 45 17.75 -9.72 -2.67
CA LYS A 45 19.14 -9.69 -3.17
C LYS A 45 19.63 -8.28 -3.51
N LYS A 46 18.72 -7.35 -3.76
CA LYS A 46 19.02 -5.97 -4.15
C LYS A 46 19.07 -5.00 -2.96
N TYR A 47 18.96 -5.47 -1.72
CA TYR A 47 18.87 -4.61 -0.54
C TYR A 47 20.22 -4.00 -0.14
N THR A 48 20.59 -2.89 -0.78
CA THR A 48 21.89 -2.23 -0.60
C THR A 48 22.02 -1.55 0.76
N GLU A 49 23.25 -1.23 1.18
CA GLU A 49 23.50 -0.49 2.42
C GLU A 49 22.82 0.89 2.45
N GLU A 50 22.74 1.58 1.32
CA GLU A 50 22.01 2.85 1.22
C GLU A 50 20.51 2.64 1.48
N GLN A 51 19.92 1.59 0.89
CA GLN A 51 18.52 1.26 1.11
C GLN A 51 18.25 0.85 2.56
N LYS A 52 19.15 0.09 3.18
CA LYS A 52 19.07 -0.25 4.61
C LYS A 52 19.01 1.00 5.48
N ARG A 53 19.88 1.98 5.22
CA ARG A 53 19.89 3.27 5.95
C ARG A 53 18.59 4.04 5.75
N LYS A 54 18.06 4.09 4.51
CA LYS A 54 16.76 4.73 4.24
C LYS A 54 15.62 4.02 4.98
N CYS A 55 15.68 2.69 5.06
CA CYS A 55 14.66 1.94 5.78
C CYS A 55 14.68 2.17 7.29
N ILE A 56 15.87 2.18 7.90
CA ILE A 56 16.01 2.55 9.31
C ILE A 56 15.42 3.96 9.54
N TYR A 57 15.75 4.91 8.66
CA TYR A 57 15.19 6.26 8.74
C TYR A 57 13.66 6.25 8.70
N PHE A 58 13.03 5.56 7.73
CA PHE A 58 11.57 5.48 7.65
C PHE A 58 10.95 4.80 8.88
N GLU A 59 11.54 3.71 9.38
CA GLU A 59 11.05 2.97 10.54
C GLU A 59 11.13 3.78 11.84
N GLU A 60 12.20 4.56 12.02
CA GLU A 60 12.36 5.45 13.16
C GLU A 60 11.37 6.62 13.11
N HIS A 61 11.15 7.18 11.91
CA HIS A 61 10.27 8.35 11.72
C HIS A 61 8.79 7.99 11.57
N ALA A 62 8.45 6.70 11.45
CA ALA A 62 7.08 6.20 11.43
C ALA A 62 6.33 6.39 12.78
N LYS A 63 7.07 6.60 13.88
CA LYS A 63 6.52 6.67 15.25
C LYS A 63 6.17 8.09 15.71
N GLY A 64 6.48 9.12 14.92
CA GLY A 64 6.34 10.51 15.31
C GLY A 64 5.06 11.17 14.77
N PRO A 65 4.62 12.30 15.37
CA PRO A 65 3.66 13.17 14.69
C PRO A 65 4.30 13.68 13.40
N PHE A 66 3.60 13.50 12.28
CA PHE A 66 4.05 14.02 10.99
C PHE A 66 3.82 15.52 10.92
N PRO A 67 4.79 16.31 10.45
CA PRO A 67 4.66 17.77 10.38
C PRO A 67 3.56 18.22 9.40
N ASP A 68 3.28 17.40 8.39
CA ASP A 68 2.26 17.64 7.37
C ASP A 68 1.87 16.33 6.67
N ARG A 69 0.79 16.38 5.89
CA ARG A 69 0.27 15.23 5.13
C ARG A 69 1.26 14.69 4.11
N PHE A 70 2.04 15.55 3.46
CA PHE A 70 3.01 15.12 2.45
C PHE A 70 4.14 14.32 3.10
N SER A 71 4.65 14.79 4.23
CA SER A 71 5.63 14.06 5.04
C SER A 71 5.09 12.69 5.48
N GLU A 72 3.82 12.61 5.90
CA GLU A 72 3.18 11.34 6.25
C GLU A 72 3.09 10.38 5.04
N VAL A 73 2.66 10.87 3.88
CA VAL A 73 2.63 10.07 2.64
C VAL A 73 4.02 9.55 2.27
N ALA A 74 5.05 10.40 2.39
CA ALA A 74 6.43 10.02 2.07
C ALA A 74 6.95 8.91 3.00
N ILE A 75 6.73 9.03 4.32
CA ILE A 75 7.12 8.01 5.29
C ILE A 75 6.38 6.70 5.02
N VAL A 76 5.05 6.74 4.85
CA VAL A 76 4.24 5.53 4.61
C VAL A 76 4.64 4.84 3.31
N THR A 77 4.89 5.59 2.24
CA THR A 77 5.40 5.03 0.98
C THR A 77 6.78 4.39 1.18
N GLY A 78 7.66 5.06 1.92
CA GLY A 78 8.97 4.54 2.30
C GLY A 78 8.88 3.21 3.03
N LEU A 79 7.96 3.06 3.99
CA LEU A 79 7.74 1.81 4.73
C LEU A 79 7.29 0.66 3.81
N ILE A 80 6.35 0.90 2.89
CA ILE A 80 5.93 -0.12 1.92
C ILE A 80 7.13 -0.61 1.10
N HIS A 81 7.97 0.31 0.61
CA HIS A 81 9.18 -0.04 -0.13
C HIS A 81 10.18 -0.82 0.75
N CYS A 82 10.27 -0.51 2.04
CA CYS A 82 11.17 -1.20 2.95
C CYS A 82 10.74 -2.62 3.24
N GLU A 83 9.46 -2.86 3.48
CA GLU A 83 8.91 -4.21 3.60
C GLU A 83 9.18 -5.03 2.33
N TYR A 84 8.98 -4.43 1.15
CA TYR A 84 9.30 -5.06 -0.14
C TYR A 84 10.78 -5.43 -0.26
N LEU A 85 11.68 -4.49 0.01
CA LEU A 85 13.13 -4.71 -0.08
C LEU A 85 13.62 -5.75 0.94
N LYS A 86 12.99 -5.81 2.12
CA LYS A 86 13.23 -6.83 3.15
C LYS A 86 12.63 -8.19 2.80
N CYS A 87 11.87 -8.30 1.71
CA CYS A 87 11.17 -9.52 1.32
C CYS A 87 10.09 -9.94 2.35
N GLN A 88 9.48 -8.96 3.00
CA GLN A 88 8.56 -9.10 4.13
C GLN A 88 7.17 -8.50 3.84
N LEU A 89 6.94 -7.94 2.65
CA LEU A 89 5.66 -7.34 2.31
C LEU A 89 4.60 -8.43 2.07
N THR A 90 3.49 -8.33 2.80
CA THR A 90 2.39 -9.30 2.74
C THR A 90 1.07 -8.64 2.37
N GLU A 91 0.10 -9.44 1.91
CA GLU A 91 -1.27 -8.94 1.72
C GLU A 91 -1.85 -8.40 3.04
N GLU A 92 -1.59 -9.10 4.14
CA GLU A 92 -2.06 -8.69 5.48
C GLU A 92 -1.53 -7.30 5.87
N TYR A 93 -0.28 -6.97 5.50
CA TYR A 93 0.25 -5.63 5.68
C TYR A 93 -0.59 -4.58 4.93
N CYS A 94 -0.96 -4.86 3.68
CA CYS A 94 -1.78 -3.93 2.90
C CYS A 94 -3.19 -3.78 3.49
N GLU A 95 -3.83 -4.87 3.92
CA GLU A 95 -5.17 -4.83 4.52
C GLU A 95 -5.18 -4.07 5.86
N ARG A 96 -4.22 -4.35 6.74
CA ARG A 96 -4.05 -3.67 8.04
C ARG A 96 -3.89 -2.15 7.88
N ASN A 97 -3.21 -1.72 6.82
CA ASN A 97 -2.91 -0.31 6.59
C ASN A 97 -3.88 0.36 5.62
N LYS A 98 -4.90 -0.34 5.13
CA LYS A 98 -5.84 0.16 4.12
C LYS A 98 -6.48 1.49 4.53
N ALA A 99 -6.95 1.60 5.78
CA ALA A 99 -7.55 2.85 6.28
C ALA A 99 -6.57 4.04 6.25
N THR A 100 -5.30 3.80 6.60
CA THR A 100 -4.24 4.81 6.50
C THR A 100 -4.01 5.20 5.04
N PHE A 101 -3.91 4.22 4.14
CA PHE A 101 -3.72 4.47 2.70
C PHE A 101 -4.88 5.25 2.07
N ASP A 102 -6.11 4.93 2.47
CA ASP A 102 -7.34 5.58 2.02
C ASP A 102 -7.44 7.03 2.50
N ARG A 103 -7.03 7.31 3.75
CA ARG A 103 -6.94 8.69 4.27
C ARG A 103 -5.85 9.50 3.56
N LEU A 104 -4.73 8.86 3.23
CA LEU A 104 -3.55 9.53 2.70
C LEU A 104 -3.59 9.73 1.19
N SER A 105 -4.29 8.87 0.44
CA SER A 105 -4.44 9.07 -1.00
C SER A 105 -5.40 10.22 -1.30
N PRO A 106 -5.14 11.01 -2.35
CA PRO A 106 -6.14 11.94 -2.85
C PRO A 106 -7.37 11.13 -3.23
N GLN A 107 -8.49 11.32 -2.53
CA GLN A 107 -9.77 10.83 -3.02
C GLN A 107 -10.01 11.58 -4.33
N LYS A 108 -10.19 10.84 -5.43
CA LYS A 108 -10.56 11.42 -6.73
C LYS A 108 -11.68 12.44 -6.49
N GLN A 109 -11.42 13.70 -6.82
CA GLN A 109 -12.47 14.62 -7.22
C GLN A 109 -13.00 14.19 -8.60
#